data_AF-A0A1F6GAP3-F1
#
_entry.id   AF-A0A1F6GAP3-F1
#
_cell.length_a   1.000
_cell.length_b   1.000
_cell.length_c   1.000
_cell.angle_alpha   90.00
_cell.angle_beta   90.00
_cell.angle_gamma   90.00
#
_symmetry.space_group_name_H-M   'P 1'
#
loop_
_entity.id
_entity.type
_entity.pdbx_description
1 polymer ?
#
loop_
_entity_poly.entity_id
_entity_poly.type
_entity_poly.pdbx_seq_one_letter_code
_entity_poly.pdbx_strand_id
1 'polypeptide(L)'
;MILVFERASFPKPLKVMSRTLILLLMVLFSLSGCGDRALEQLKQQSGKDRPYQAYNFENWDLRGMDFSGANLKEVNLRYADLRKAVLKKADLKYADLRAARFLGADFTGSNLPLAQLFEADLRGGIYDDIDWRGYDFERTSLFNTSFKRSLLAGVSFESCDLRQSDFSETDLRQTQFNFAQLTKTKFIGANLTGVDLSNQDLREADFSKANLTGTSFHGSNLEGAKIENAIINGTDFTKANLAGIDFSGAVIESATFKGAILVKPKFNSAQINRINFDGFDFTKASFRGAWIRHTSFIETNLTQADFSFALLEDVLLKNSKLTNANITEADFSKALLYKTDFSGVRFTGALFPTVTEKNSGLIFVQAPMGCYLMGDTFGEDIGFDVSPHRVCLGDFFIAQREVTQEQFEAVMGYNPSYHRNREKRTPVENISNLEADNFIVRLMAKSGWTLRLPTEAEWEYACRDLGGNGRFGNGTNLANPKEIAFNAQMSELGQKRLLRQENKIYQSGLNWEEPVPVGMFKPNRLGLYDMSGNVAELVGDPWDTNAYQQDVAANPKLKLERSAHGVRGGHYGSGASHIRCSKRSFMMDQEIDRRIGFRVVKEITESDLKDVKRFQLE
;
A
#
# COMPACT_ATOMS: atom_id res chain seq x y z
N MET A 1 -19.31 -62.76 -35.91
CA MET A 1 -19.54 -64.18 -36.22
C MET A 1 -19.50 -64.94 -34.92
N ILE A 2 -20.62 -65.55 -34.58
CA ILE A 2 -20.88 -66.34 -33.38
C ILE A 2 -20.45 -67.80 -33.64
N LEU A 3 -20.13 -68.52 -32.55
CA LEU A 3 -20.23 -69.97 -32.32
C LEU A 3 -19.02 -70.92 -32.48
N VAL A 4 -18.92 -71.78 -31.45
CA VAL A 4 -18.29 -73.11 -31.31
C VAL A 4 -16.78 -73.18 -31.01
N PHE A 5 -16.42 -73.26 -29.72
CA PHE A 5 -15.94 -74.50 -29.08
C PHE A 5 -15.61 -74.23 -27.60
N GLU A 6 -16.63 -74.33 -26.74
CA GLU A 6 -16.44 -74.83 -25.37
C GLU A 6 -16.45 -76.36 -25.43
N ARG A 7 -15.37 -76.97 -24.94
CA ARG A 7 -15.29 -78.23 -24.15
C ARG A 7 -13.96 -78.94 -24.39
N ALA A 8 -12.97 -78.58 -23.60
CA ALA A 8 -11.95 -79.51 -23.14
C ALA A 8 -11.55 -79.12 -21.72
N SER A 9 -12.02 -79.92 -20.78
CA SER A 9 -11.69 -79.87 -19.36
C SER A 9 -10.17 -79.95 -19.19
N PHE A 10 -9.54 -78.91 -18.63
CA PHE A 10 -8.14 -78.97 -18.20
C PHE A 10 -8.07 -79.29 -16.70
N PRO A 11 -7.43 -80.40 -16.28
CA PRO A 11 -6.95 -80.55 -14.92
C PRO A 11 -5.66 -79.72 -14.74
N LYS A 12 -5.54 -78.98 -13.64
CA LYS A 12 -4.24 -78.43 -13.16
C LYS A 12 -3.37 -79.58 -12.60
N PRO A 13 -2.04 -79.40 -12.40
CA PRO A 13 -1.09 -78.46 -13.04
C PRO A 13 0.26 -79.12 -13.44
N LEU A 14 0.90 -78.68 -14.53
CA LEU A 14 2.34 -78.90 -14.77
C LEU A 14 2.90 -77.65 -15.46
N LYS A 15 3.66 -76.79 -14.76
CA LYS A 15 5.13 -76.82 -14.57
C LYS A 15 5.91 -76.81 -15.89
N VAL A 16 6.59 -75.68 -16.09
CA VAL A 16 7.68 -75.39 -17.04
C VAL A 16 7.25 -75.18 -18.51
N MET A 17 6.83 -73.94 -18.82
CA MET A 17 6.85 -73.43 -20.20
C MET A 17 8.24 -72.82 -20.48
N SER A 18 8.86 -73.21 -21.60
CA SER A 18 10.20 -72.77 -21.99
C SER A 18 10.20 -71.33 -22.52
N ARG A 19 11.34 -70.64 -22.36
CA ARG A 19 11.59 -69.23 -22.75
C ARG A 19 11.21 -68.91 -24.22
N THR A 20 11.25 -69.90 -25.11
CA THR A 20 10.96 -69.74 -26.54
C THR A 20 9.47 -69.55 -26.83
N LEU A 21 8.57 -70.14 -26.02
CA LEU A 21 7.12 -70.00 -26.20
C LEU A 21 6.62 -68.65 -25.65
N ILE A 22 7.30 -68.09 -24.64
CA ILE A 22 7.01 -66.76 -24.09
C ILE A 22 7.44 -65.66 -25.06
N LEU A 23 8.60 -65.80 -25.70
CA LEU A 23 9.03 -64.85 -26.74
C LEU A 23 8.14 -64.91 -27.98
N LEU A 24 7.73 -66.12 -28.42
CA LEU A 24 6.83 -66.26 -29.58
C LEU A 24 5.43 -65.70 -29.30
N LEU A 25 4.94 -65.85 -28.06
CA LEU A 25 3.70 -65.22 -27.60
C LEU A 25 3.84 -63.69 -27.55
N MET A 26 4.94 -63.15 -27.01
CA MET A 26 5.18 -61.70 -26.94
C MET A 26 5.30 -61.04 -28.34
N VAL A 27 5.85 -61.74 -29.33
CA VAL A 27 5.93 -61.26 -30.72
C VAL A 27 4.57 -61.39 -31.45
N LEU A 28 3.73 -62.37 -31.10
CA LEU A 28 2.36 -62.48 -31.63
C LEU A 28 1.37 -61.53 -30.95
N PHE A 29 1.68 -61.00 -29.76
CA PHE A 29 0.85 -60.04 -29.01
C PHE A 29 1.05 -58.56 -29.39
N SER A 30 1.89 -58.27 -30.40
CA SER A 30 2.10 -56.91 -30.91
C SER A 30 0.93 -56.37 -31.76
N LEU A 31 -0.18 -57.10 -31.87
CA LEU A 31 -1.36 -56.71 -32.63
C LEU A 31 -2.63 -56.93 -31.78
N SER A 32 -3.31 -55.83 -31.45
CA SER A 32 -4.64 -55.72 -30.83
C SER A 32 -4.79 -56.10 -29.34
N GLY A 33 -4.76 -55.08 -28.47
CA GLY A 33 -5.56 -55.06 -27.23
C GLY A 33 -5.04 -55.83 -25.99
N CYS A 34 -3.72 -55.98 -25.81
CA CYS A 34 -3.14 -56.82 -24.75
C CYS A 34 -2.64 -56.08 -23.48
N GLY A 35 -2.93 -54.79 -23.33
CA GLY A 35 -2.49 -54.01 -22.16
C GLY A 35 -3.07 -54.52 -20.84
N ASP A 36 -4.36 -54.89 -20.83
CA ASP A 36 -5.09 -55.20 -19.60
C ASP A 36 -4.65 -56.53 -18.95
N ARG A 37 -4.27 -57.54 -19.72
CA ARG A 37 -3.84 -58.85 -19.18
C ARG A 37 -2.40 -58.87 -18.69
N ALA A 38 -1.50 -58.13 -19.33
CA ALA A 38 -0.13 -57.93 -18.82
C ALA A 38 -0.15 -57.12 -17.51
N LEU A 39 -1.03 -56.12 -17.46
CA LEU A 39 -1.29 -55.30 -16.27
C LEU A 39 -1.92 -56.11 -15.11
N GLU A 40 -2.88 -57.01 -15.40
CA GLU A 40 -3.41 -57.95 -14.39
C GLU A 40 -2.33 -58.86 -13.82
N GLN A 41 -1.41 -59.36 -14.64
CA GLN A 41 -0.28 -60.18 -14.19
C GLN A 41 0.72 -59.39 -13.32
N LEU A 42 0.99 -58.11 -13.65
CA LEU A 42 1.81 -57.22 -12.82
C LEU A 42 1.13 -56.92 -11.47
N LYS A 43 -0.18 -56.64 -11.47
CA LYS A 43 -0.96 -56.38 -10.25
C LYS A 43 -1.06 -57.62 -9.34
N GLN A 44 -1.26 -58.82 -9.91
CA GLN A 44 -1.35 -60.09 -9.15
C GLN A 44 -0.01 -60.55 -8.54
N GLN A 45 1.13 -60.06 -9.05
CA GLN A 45 2.46 -60.40 -8.51
C GLN A 45 3.00 -59.35 -7.51
N SER A 46 2.27 -58.24 -7.29
CA SER A 46 2.61 -57.27 -6.25
C SER A 46 2.44 -57.91 -4.86
N GLY A 47 3.56 -58.20 -4.19
CA GLY A 47 3.57 -58.82 -2.85
C GLY A 47 4.52 -60.02 -2.65
N LYS A 48 5.36 -60.37 -3.64
CA LYS A 48 6.40 -61.42 -3.46
C LYS A 48 7.78 -60.83 -3.70
N ASP A 49 8.59 -60.74 -2.65
CA ASP A 49 10.02 -60.41 -2.71
C ASP A 49 10.77 -61.47 -3.53
N ARG A 50 10.89 -61.27 -4.84
CA ARG A 50 11.85 -61.96 -5.69
C ARG A 50 12.71 -60.92 -6.40
N PRO A 51 14.01 -61.19 -6.62
CA PRO A 51 14.88 -60.28 -7.36
C PRO A 51 14.36 -60.16 -8.80
N TYR A 52 13.87 -58.98 -9.16
CA TYR A 52 13.22 -58.69 -10.44
C TYR A 52 14.29 -58.43 -11.51
N GLN A 53 14.77 -59.46 -12.19
CA GLN A 53 15.45 -59.27 -13.47
C GLN A 53 14.44 -58.78 -14.52
N ALA A 54 14.37 -57.45 -14.67
CA ALA A 54 14.03 -56.66 -15.86
C ALA A 54 12.80 -57.09 -16.68
N TYR A 55 11.62 -56.57 -16.33
CA TYR A 55 10.58 -56.38 -17.33
C TYR A 55 11.08 -55.35 -18.35
N ASN A 56 11.14 -55.75 -19.62
CA ASN A 56 11.57 -54.88 -20.72
C ASN A 56 10.36 -54.46 -21.55
N PHE A 57 9.98 -53.19 -21.41
CA PHE A 57 8.97 -52.48 -22.18
C PHE A 57 9.59 -51.44 -23.11
N GLU A 58 10.87 -51.60 -23.46
CA GLU A 58 11.56 -50.71 -24.38
C GLU A 58 10.82 -50.62 -25.72
N ASN A 59 10.51 -49.41 -26.18
CA ASN A 59 9.70 -49.10 -27.37
C ASN A 59 8.21 -49.51 -27.33
N TRP A 60 7.64 -49.87 -26.18
CA TRP A 60 6.24 -50.27 -26.12
C TRP A 60 5.26 -49.09 -26.23
N ASP A 61 4.10 -49.34 -26.83
CA ASP A 61 2.94 -48.44 -26.79
C ASP A 61 2.07 -48.76 -25.57
N LEU A 62 2.14 -47.89 -24.57
CA LEU A 62 1.46 -48.01 -23.28
C LEU A 62 0.49 -46.84 -23.04
N ARG A 63 0.04 -46.19 -24.12
CA ARG A 63 -0.77 -44.97 -24.04
C ARG A 63 -2.09 -45.22 -23.33
N GLY A 64 -2.43 -44.33 -22.39
CA GLY A 64 -3.70 -44.38 -21.65
C GLY A 64 -3.85 -45.54 -20.66
N MET A 65 -2.84 -46.39 -20.50
CA MET A 65 -2.91 -47.55 -19.61
C MET A 65 -2.87 -47.16 -18.12
N ASP A 66 -3.55 -47.95 -17.28
CA ASP A 66 -3.64 -47.70 -15.82
C ASP A 66 -2.73 -48.63 -14.99
N PHE A 67 -1.52 -48.15 -14.73
CA PHE A 67 -0.54 -48.73 -13.83
C PHE A 67 -0.70 -48.32 -12.36
N SER A 68 -1.87 -47.83 -11.93
CA SER A 68 -2.06 -47.41 -10.53
C SER A 68 -1.70 -48.52 -9.54
N GLY A 69 -0.84 -48.20 -8.57
CA GLY A 69 -0.34 -49.12 -7.55
C GLY A 69 0.57 -50.24 -8.07
N ALA A 70 0.95 -50.24 -9.35
CA ALA A 70 1.78 -51.29 -9.92
C ALA A 70 3.21 -51.26 -9.34
N ASN A 71 3.78 -52.44 -9.10
CA ASN A 71 5.21 -52.58 -8.81
C ASN A 71 5.99 -52.64 -10.14
N LEU A 72 6.69 -51.56 -10.45
CA LEU A 72 7.48 -51.33 -11.67
C LEU A 72 8.96 -51.08 -11.34
N LYS A 73 9.45 -51.59 -10.21
CA LYS A 73 10.87 -51.46 -9.83
C LYS A 73 11.78 -52.03 -10.90
N GLU A 74 12.88 -51.33 -11.20
CA GLU A 74 13.94 -51.76 -12.11
C GLU A 74 13.44 -52.08 -13.55
N VAL A 75 12.24 -51.61 -13.92
CA VAL A 75 11.68 -51.82 -15.26
C VAL A 75 12.46 -51.04 -16.31
N ASN A 76 12.70 -51.64 -17.48
CA ASN A 76 13.20 -50.92 -18.64
C ASN A 76 12.01 -50.40 -19.45
N LEU A 77 11.82 -49.07 -19.47
CA LEU A 77 10.79 -48.35 -20.21
C LEU A 77 11.40 -47.40 -21.25
N ARG A 78 12.66 -47.61 -21.64
CA ARG A 78 13.34 -46.75 -22.62
C ARG A 78 12.54 -46.61 -23.90
N TYR A 79 12.41 -45.39 -24.42
CA TYR A 79 11.66 -45.11 -25.66
C TYR A 79 10.18 -45.53 -25.66
N ALA A 80 9.62 -45.96 -24.52
CA ALA A 80 8.22 -46.34 -24.43
C ALA A 80 7.30 -45.11 -24.55
N ASP A 81 6.10 -45.32 -25.09
CA ASP A 81 5.06 -44.30 -25.23
C ASP A 81 4.01 -44.46 -24.13
N LEU A 82 4.13 -43.67 -23.07
CA LEU A 82 3.23 -43.64 -21.91
C LEU A 82 2.30 -42.42 -21.94
N ARG A 83 2.05 -41.82 -23.11
CA ARG A 83 1.19 -40.63 -23.18
C ARG A 83 -0.18 -40.92 -22.57
N LYS A 84 -0.61 -40.06 -21.64
CA LYS A 84 -1.87 -40.17 -20.89
C LYS A 84 -1.99 -41.43 -20.01
N ALA A 85 -0.91 -42.16 -19.76
CA ALA A 85 -0.93 -43.29 -18.84
C ALA A 85 -1.15 -42.81 -17.39
N VAL A 86 -1.76 -43.66 -16.56
CA VAL A 86 -2.00 -43.41 -15.13
C VAL A 86 -1.07 -44.29 -14.32
N LEU A 87 -0.12 -43.69 -13.59
CA LEU A 87 0.89 -44.35 -12.76
C LEU A 87 0.75 -43.96 -11.28
N LYS A 88 -0.46 -43.62 -10.84
CA LYS A 88 -0.71 -43.18 -9.47
C LYS A 88 -0.22 -44.20 -8.46
N LYS A 89 0.63 -43.78 -7.53
CA LYS A 89 1.18 -44.65 -6.47
C LYS A 89 1.91 -45.90 -7.01
N ALA A 90 2.32 -45.91 -8.28
CA ALA A 90 3.16 -46.97 -8.81
C ALA A 90 4.57 -46.88 -8.21
N ASP A 91 5.23 -48.01 -8.05
CA ASP A 91 6.60 -48.09 -7.54
C ASP A 91 7.58 -48.27 -8.69
N LEU A 92 8.23 -47.19 -9.11
CA LEU A 92 9.18 -47.11 -10.24
C LEU A 92 10.63 -46.96 -9.76
N LYS A 93 10.95 -47.39 -8.53
CA LYS A 93 12.32 -47.28 -8.01
C LYS A 93 13.32 -47.96 -8.96
N TYR A 94 14.38 -47.25 -9.32
CA TYR A 94 15.41 -47.71 -10.27
C TYR A 94 14.94 -47.98 -11.71
N ALA A 95 13.74 -47.53 -12.11
CA ALA A 95 13.27 -47.70 -13.48
C ALA A 95 14.13 -46.92 -14.48
N ASP A 96 14.34 -47.49 -15.66
CA ASP A 96 15.00 -46.82 -16.78
C ASP A 96 13.95 -46.21 -17.71
N LEU A 97 13.75 -44.89 -17.60
CA LEU A 97 12.74 -44.11 -18.31
C LEU A 97 13.36 -43.23 -19.41
N ARG A 98 14.63 -43.47 -19.78
CA ARG A 98 15.37 -42.62 -20.72
C ARG A 98 14.66 -42.55 -22.07
N ALA A 99 14.50 -41.33 -22.58
CA ALA A 99 13.82 -41.03 -23.85
C ALA A 99 12.37 -41.55 -23.97
N ALA A 100 11.72 -41.92 -22.86
CA ALA A 100 10.32 -42.30 -22.86
C ALA A 100 9.41 -41.05 -22.96
N ARG A 101 8.18 -41.25 -23.46
CA ARG A 101 7.22 -40.17 -23.74
C ARG A 101 6.07 -40.20 -22.74
N PHE A 102 5.93 -39.15 -21.95
CA PHE A 102 4.97 -39.07 -20.85
C PHE A 102 3.95 -37.95 -21.01
N LEU A 103 3.74 -37.44 -22.24
CA LEU A 103 2.83 -36.31 -22.46
C LEU A 103 1.45 -36.56 -21.85
N GLY A 104 1.11 -35.78 -20.81
CA GLY A 104 -0.16 -35.89 -20.08
C GLY A 104 -0.30 -37.10 -19.16
N ALA A 105 0.78 -37.81 -18.81
CA ALA A 105 0.75 -38.93 -17.89
C ALA A 105 0.62 -38.48 -16.43
N ASP A 106 -0.01 -39.30 -15.59
CA ASP A 106 -0.29 -38.98 -14.18
C ASP A 106 0.51 -39.89 -13.23
N PHE A 107 1.54 -39.34 -12.61
CA PHE A 107 2.46 -39.99 -11.68
C PHE A 107 2.12 -39.71 -10.21
N THR A 108 0.96 -39.14 -9.90
CA THR A 108 0.64 -38.64 -8.55
C THR A 108 0.96 -39.65 -7.45
N GLY A 109 1.82 -39.26 -6.51
CA GLY A 109 2.24 -40.08 -5.38
C GLY A 109 3.02 -41.36 -5.73
N SER A 110 3.56 -41.48 -6.95
CA SER A 110 4.42 -42.60 -7.35
C SER A 110 5.79 -42.54 -6.65
N ASN A 111 6.39 -43.71 -6.48
CA ASN A 111 7.72 -43.86 -5.88
C ASN A 111 8.76 -44.04 -6.98
N LEU A 112 9.44 -42.95 -7.37
CA LEU A 112 10.42 -42.99 -8.46
C LEU A 112 11.91 -43.11 -8.07
N PRO A 113 12.36 -43.17 -6.79
CA PRO A 113 13.73 -42.81 -6.43
C PRO A 113 14.77 -43.54 -7.27
N LEU A 114 15.72 -42.75 -7.80
CA LEU A 114 16.81 -43.20 -8.67
C LEU A 114 16.36 -43.73 -10.03
N ALA A 115 15.15 -43.42 -10.49
CA ALA A 115 14.74 -43.64 -11.87
C ALA A 115 15.51 -42.69 -12.84
N GLN A 116 15.85 -43.19 -14.02
CA GLN A 116 16.63 -42.45 -15.01
C GLN A 116 15.72 -41.73 -16.00
N LEU A 117 15.67 -40.40 -15.94
CA LEU A 117 14.77 -39.55 -16.75
C LEU A 117 15.46 -38.74 -17.86
N PHE A 118 16.74 -38.99 -18.11
CA PHE A 118 17.50 -38.27 -19.13
C PHE A 118 16.80 -38.32 -20.51
N GLU A 119 16.61 -37.15 -21.13
CA GLU A 119 15.90 -36.94 -22.41
C GLU A 119 14.41 -37.38 -22.43
N ALA A 120 13.79 -37.64 -21.28
CA ALA A 120 12.36 -37.94 -21.23
C ALA A 120 11.49 -36.72 -21.61
N ASP A 121 10.40 -36.95 -22.34
CA ASP A 121 9.39 -35.92 -22.62
C ASP A 121 8.31 -35.94 -21.52
N LEU A 122 8.47 -35.06 -20.53
CA LEU A 122 7.61 -34.97 -19.35
C LEU A 122 6.48 -33.94 -19.49
N ARG A 123 6.35 -33.27 -20.65
CA ARG A 123 5.40 -32.16 -20.85
C ARG A 123 3.97 -32.55 -20.47
N GLY A 124 3.21 -31.63 -19.88
CA GLY A 124 1.81 -31.89 -19.53
C GLY A 124 1.58 -32.94 -18.43
N GLY A 125 2.63 -33.57 -17.90
CA GLY A 125 2.52 -34.62 -16.88
C GLY A 125 2.15 -34.06 -15.50
N ILE A 126 1.52 -34.91 -14.69
CA ILE A 126 1.17 -34.63 -13.29
C ILE A 126 2.13 -35.42 -12.39
N TYR A 127 2.97 -34.71 -11.65
CA TYR A 127 4.02 -35.24 -10.78
C TYR A 127 3.83 -34.79 -9.33
N ASP A 128 2.56 -34.59 -8.95
CA ASP A 128 2.16 -34.10 -7.63
C ASP A 128 2.47 -35.13 -6.53
N ASP A 129 2.77 -34.62 -5.33
CA ASP A 129 2.99 -35.42 -4.12
C ASP A 129 4.15 -36.43 -4.23
N ILE A 130 5.22 -36.09 -4.96
CA ILE A 130 6.40 -36.94 -5.16
C ILE A 130 7.63 -36.34 -4.45
N ASP A 131 8.50 -37.20 -3.93
CA ASP A 131 9.83 -36.82 -3.45
C ASP A 131 10.84 -36.86 -4.60
N TRP A 132 11.20 -35.68 -5.10
CA TRP A 132 12.13 -35.48 -6.21
C TRP A 132 13.53 -35.08 -5.74
N ARG A 133 13.82 -35.10 -4.44
CA ARG A 133 15.14 -34.73 -3.92
C ARG A 133 16.22 -35.65 -4.47
N GLY A 134 17.32 -35.06 -4.93
CA GLY A 134 18.45 -35.78 -5.53
C GLY A 134 18.29 -36.13 -7.01
N TYR A 135 17.20 -35.71 -7.66
CA TYR A 135 17.07 -35.82 -9.10
C TYR A 135 17.69 -34.64 -9.81
N ASP A 136 18.12 -34.91 -11.03
CA ASP A 136 18.59 -33.92 -11.98
C ASP A 136 17.64 -33.90 -13.18
N PHE A 137 17.00 -32.74 -13.41
CA PHE A 137 16.13 -32.52 -14.56
C PHE A 137 16.83 -31.73 -15.67
N GLU A 138 18.14 -31.45 -15.58
CA GLU A 138 18.86 -30.62 -16.55
C GLU A 138 18.46 -30.95 -18.01
N ARG A 139 18.11 -29.92 -18.77
CA ARG A 139 17.68 -30.00 -20.19
C ARG A 139 16.43 -30.86 -20.45
N THR A 140 15.62 -31.13 -19.43
CA THR A 140 14.35 -31.85 -19.61
C THR A 140 13.23 -30.90 -20.01
N SER A 141 12.37 -31.35 -20.92
CA SER A 141 11.20 -30.58 -21.34
C SER A 141 10.04 -30.79 -20.36
N LEU A 142 9.79 -29.79 -19.53
CA LEU A 142 8.80 -29.80 -18.44
C LEU A 142 7.66 -28.80 -18.68
N PHE A 143 7.42 -28.41 -19.94
CA PHE A 143 6.37 -27.47 -20.30
C PHE A 143 4.99 -27.93 -19.79
N ASN A 144 4.28 -27.03 -19.10
CA ASN A 144 2.92 -27.25 -18.61
C ASN A 144 2.78 -28.49 -17.70
N THR A 145 3.77 -28.78 -16.85
CA THR A 145 3.72 -29.90 -15.89
C THR A 145 3.21 -29.45 -14.53
N SER A 146 2.72 -30.39 -13.72
CA SER A 146 2.34 -30.15 -12.33
C SER A 146 3.30 -30.87 -11.38
N PHE A 147 3.78 -30.17 -10.36
CA PHE A 147 4.65 -30.68 -9.31
C PHE A 147 4.08 -30.40 -7.91
N LYS A 148 2.78 -30.16 -7.78
CA LYS A 148 2.20 -29.61 -6.55
C LYS A 148 2.51 -30.46 -5.33
N ARG A 149 2.79 -29.79 -4.21
CA ARG A 149 3.09 -30.42 -2.91
C ARG A 149 4.27 -31.41 -2.95
N SER A 150 5.09 -31.38 -4.00
CA SER A 150 6.28 -32.21 -4.11
C SER A 150 7.47 -31.65 -3.34
N LEU A 151 8.42 -32.53 -3.02
CA LEU A 151 9.69 -32.17 -2.38
C LEU A 151 10.77 -32.00 -3.46
N LEU A 152 11.15 -30.76 -3.74
CA LEU A 152 12.07 -30.40 -4.82
C LEU A 152 13.33 -29.69 -4.31
N ALA A 153 13.53 -29.65 -2.99
CA ALA A 153 14.68 -28.96 -2.41
C ALA A 153 16.01 -29.52 -2.95
N GLY A 154 16.86 -28.62 -3.45
CA GLY A 154 18.18 -28.95 -4.01
C GLY A 154 18.17 -29.53 -5.43
N VAL A 155 17.02 -29.61 -6.09
CA VAL A 155 16.91 -30.16 -7.45
C VAL A 155 17.44 -29.15 -8.48
N SER A 156 18.05 -29.64 -9.56
CA SER A 156 18.45 -28.80 -10.69
C SER A 156 17.40 -28.84 -11.80
N PHE A 157 16.92 -27.66 -12.20
CA PHE A 157 16.11 -27.43 -13.40
C PHE A 157 16.90 -26.59 -14.43
N GLU A 158 18.22 -26.73 -14.45
CA GLU A 158 19.06 -25.98 -15.36
C GLU A 158 18.67 -26.23 -16.83
N SER A 159 18.52 -25.14 -17.58
CA SER A 159 18.15 -25.16 -19.00
C SER A 159 16.82 -25.88 -19.33
N CYS A 160 15.92 -26.01 -18.36
CA CYS A 160 14.60 -26.62 -18.56
C CYS A 160 13.57 -25.64 -19.15
N ASP A 161 12.66 -26.15 -19.98
CA ASP A 161 11.43 -25.45 -20.33
C ASP A 161 10.38 -25.71 -19.25
N LEU A 162 10.14 -24.73 -18.38
CA LEU A 162 9.21 -24.80 -17.24
C LEU A 162 8.01 -23.86 -17.41
N ARG A 163 7.79 -23.35 -18.63
CA ARG A 163 6.71 -22.39 -18.88
C ARG A 163 5.38 -23.04 -18.60
N GLN A 164 4.50 -22.29 -17.94
CA GLN A 164 3.16 -22.73 -17.53
C GLN A 164 3.12 -23.88 -16.51
N SER A 165 4.27 -24.32 -16.00
CA SER A 165 4.33 -25.40 -15.01
C SER A 165 3.88 -24.93 -13.62
N ASP A 166 3.46 -25.86 -12.79
CA ASP A 166 2.79 -25.60 -11.52
C ASP A 166 3.56 -26.22 -10.35
N PHE A 167 4.27 -25.37 -9.60
CA PHE A 167 5.00 -25.68 -8.37
C PHE A 167 4.23 -25.20 -7.12
N SER A 168 2.90 -25.18 -7.17
CA SER A 168 2.14 -24.71 -6.00
C SER A 168 2.39 -25.61 -4.77
N GLU A 169 2.58 -24.98 -3.61
CA GLU A 169 2.77 -25.64 -2.31
C GLU A 169 4.02 -26.55 -2.24
N THR A 170 5.02 -26.34 -3.10
CA THR A 170 6.26 -27.14 -3.12
C THR A 170 7.37 -26.54 -2.26
N ASP A 171 8.24 -27.39 -1.73
CA ASP A 171 9.53 -26.96 -1.15
C ASP A 171 10.58 -26.86 -2.25
N LEU A 172 10.98 -25.63 -2.61
CA LEU A 172 11.96 -25.30 -3.65
C LEU A 172 13.25 -24.73 -3.08
N ARG A 173 13.49 -24.82 -1.77
CA ARG A 173 14.74 -24.31 -1.17
C ARG A 173 15.96 -24.93 -1.86
N GLN A 174 16.97 -24.12 -2.16
CA GLN A 174 18.21 -24.56 -2.82
C GLN A 174 18.02 -25.15 -4.23
N THR A 175 16.84 -25.01 -4.84
CA THR A 175 16.60 -25.42 -6.23
C THR A 175 17.36 -24.50 -7.18
N GLN A 176 17.90 -25.06 -8.27
CA GLN A 176 18.65 -24.31 -9.28
C GLN A 176 17.80 -24.10 -10.53
N PHE A 177 17.65 -22.85 -10.97
CA PHE A 177 16.87 -22.46 -12.14
C PHE A 177 17.71 -21.78 -13.23
N ASN A 178 19.04 -21.99 -13.22
CA ASN A 178 19.95 -21.38 -14.19
C ASN A 178 19.47 -21.63 -15.62
N PHE A 179 19.29 -20.57 -16.42
CA PHE A 179 18.84 -20.65 -17.82
C PHE A 179 17.47 -21.34 -18.05
N ALA A 180 16.66 -21.54 -17.01
CA ALA A 180 15.32 -22.10 -17.15
C ALA A 180 14.33 -21.11 -17.76
N GLN A 181 13.32 -21.60 -18.49
CA GLN A 181 12.23 -20.77 -19.01
C GLN A 181 11.04 -20.79 -18.03
N LEU A 182 10.79 -19.67 -17.33
CA LEU A 182 9.85 -19.61 -16.19
C LEU A 182 8.62 -18.71 -16.41
N THR A 183 8.37 -18.29 -17.65
CA THR A 183 7.21 -17.44 -17.95
C THR A 183 5.90 -18.18 -17.64
N LYS A 184 4.97 -17.50 -16.95
CA LYS A 184 3.66 -18.05 -16.54
C LYS A 184 3.73 -19.26 -15.61
N THR A 185 4.89 -19.54 -15.00
CA THR A 185 5.04 -20.60 -14.00
C THR A 185 4.33 -20.21 -12.71
N LYS A 186 3.72 -21.18 -12.02
CA LYS A 186 3.02 -20.96 -10.75
C LYS A 186 3.86 -21.47 -9.60
N PHE A 187 4.07 -20.62 -8.61
CA PHE A 187 4.78 -20.86 -7.37
C PHE A 187 3.87 -20.59 -6.16
N ILE A 188 2.55 -20.80 -6.31
CA ILE A 188 1.55 -20.37 -5.32
C ILE A 188 1.77 -21.12 -4.01
N GLY A 189 2.07 -20.41 -2.93
CA GLY A 189 2.36 -21.04 -1.63
C GLY A 189 3.68 -21.84 -1.58
N ALA A 190 4.54 -21.74 -2.60
CA ALA A 190 5.82 -22.43 -2.63
C ALA A 190 6.83 -21.80 -1.66
N ASN A 191 7.78 -22.60 -1.18
CA ASN A 191 8.92 -22.13 -0.38
C ASN A 191 10.16 -21.97 -1.26
N LEU A 192 10.50 -20.73 -1.60
CA LEU A 192 11.66 -20.33 -2.42
C LEU A 192 12.76 -19.68 -1.57
N THR A 193 12.77 -19.91 -0.25
CA THR A 193 13.73 -19.25 0.65
C THR A 193 15.17 -19.42 0.17
N GLY A 194 15.86 -18.30 -0.06
CA GLY A 194 17.26 -18.23 -0.50
C GLY A 194 17.53 -18.70 -1.93
N VAL A 195 16.50 -18.85 -2.78
CA VAL A 195 16.68 -19.27 -4.18
C VAL A 195 17.20 -18.11 -5.03
N ASP A 196 18.09 -18.42 -5.96
CA ASP A 196 18.55 -17.47 -6.97
C ASP A 196 17.68 -17.55 -8.23
N LEU A 197 16.92 -16.49 -8.49
CA LEU A 197 16.13 -16.26 -9.70
C LEU A 197 16.61 -15.01 -10.45
N SER A 198 17.89 -14.66 -10.32
CA SER A 198 18.49 -13.50 -10.99
C SER A 198 18.55 -13.66 -12.52
N ASN A 199 18.35 -12.55 -13.23
CA ASN A 199 18.37 -12.44 -14.69
C ASN A 199 17.38 -13.39 -15.41
N GLN A 200 16.30 -13.79 -14.74
CA GLN A 200 15.28 -14.69 -15.28
C GLN A 200 14.14 -13.92 -15.97
N ASP A 201 13.51 -14.56 -16.95
CA ASP A 201 12.23 -14.12 -17.51
C ASP A 201 11.07 -14.80 -16.78
N LEU A 202 10.45 -14.04 -15.87
CA LEU A 202 9.38 -14.45 -14.96
C LEU A 202 8.07 -13.73 -15.27
N ARG A 203 7.91 -13.25 -16.51
CA ARG A 203 6.69 -12.56 -16.93
C ARG A 203 5.46 -13.42 -16.66
N GLU A 204 4.46 -12.78 -16.06
CA GLU A 204 3.19 -13.40 -15.69
C GLU A 204 3.31 -14.62 -14.74
N ALA A 205 4.44 -14.82 -14.06
CA ALA A 205 4.58 -15.84 -13.04
C ALA A 205 3.71 -15.52 -11.79
N ASP A 206 3.25 -16.55 -11.08
CA ASP A 206 2.38 -16.39 -9.92
C ASP A 206 3.08 -16.86 -8.64
N PHE A 207 3.55 -15.92 -7.82
CA PHE A 207 4.15 -16.17 -6.51
C PHE A 207 3.18 -15.89 -5.36
N SER A 208 1.87 -15.87 -5.61
CA SER A 208 0.89 -15.57 -4.56
C SER A 208 1.07 -16.51 -3.36
N LYS A 209 1.11 -15.98 -2.13
CA LYS A 209 1.32 -16.73 -0.88
C LYS A 209 2.67 -17.44 -0.75
N ALA A 210 3.61 -17.25 -1.68
CA ALA A 210 4.92 -17.87 -1.62
C ALA A 210 5.77 -17.30 -0.47
N ASN A 211 6.70 -18.10 0.04
CA ASN A 211 7.77 -17.61 0.88
C ASN A 211 9.02 -17.34 0.02
N LEU A 212 9.31 -16.07 -0.21
CA LEU A 212 10.41 -15.56 -1.03
C LEU A 212 11.54 -14.98 -0.17
N THR A 213 11.61 -15.35 1.12
CA THR A 213 12.60 -14.81 2.05
C THR A 213 14.02 -15.00 1.51
N GLY A 214 14.78 -13.92 1.36
CA GLY A 214 16.15 -13.95 0.83
C GLY A 214 16.28 -14.43 -0.62
N THR A 215 15.19 -14.50 -1.40
CA THR A 215 15.25 -14.83 -2.83
C THR A 215 15.90 -13.68 -3.61
N SER A 216 16.71 -13.98 -4.61
CA SER A 216 17.25 -12.97 -5.54
C SER A 216 16.44 -12.93 -6.83
N PHE A 217 15.91 -11.76 -7.17
CA PHE A 217 15.34 -11.41 -8.48
C PHE A 217 16.20 -10.36 -9.20
N HIS A 218 17.49 -10.29 -8.87
CA HIS A 218 18.40 -9.28 -9.43
C HIS A 218 18.35 -9.27 -10.97
N GLY A 219 18.00 -8.12 -11.55
CA GLY A 219 17.95 -7.94 -13.01
C GLY A 219 16.87 -8.76 -13.74
N SER A 220 15.95 -9.41 -13.03
CA SER A 220 14.92 -10.27 -13.62
C SER A 220 13.73 -9.48 -14.17
N ASN A 221 13.00 -10.08 -15.11
CA ASN A 221 11.77 -9.50 -15.65
C ASN A 221 10.54 -10.16 -15.01
N LEU A 222 9.84 -9.41 -14.15
CA LEU A 222 8.63 -9.83 -13.45
C LEU A 222 7.40 -9.03 -13.92
N GLU A 223 7.40 -8.50 -15.14
CA GLU A 223 6.24 -7.78 -15.68
C GLU A 223 4.97 -8.65 -15.62
N GLY A 224 3.93 -8.12 -14.98
CA GLY A 224 2.66 -8.80 -14.77
C GLY A 224 2.69 -9.99 -13.79
N ALA A 225 3.81 -10.22 -13.09
CA ALA A 225 3.87 -11.24 -12.05
C ALA A 225 2.99 -10.87 -10.84
N LYS A 226 2.56 -11.89 -10.10
CA LYS A 226 1.75 -11.72 -8.87
C LYS A 226 2.55 -12.11 -7.64
N ILE A 227 2.51 -11.29 -6.59
CA ILE A 227 3.17 -11.54 -5.29
C ILE A 227 2.14 -11.35 -4.15
N GLU A 228 0.85 -11.50 -4.45
CA GLU A 228 -0.24 -11.27 -3.49
C GLU A 228 -0.07 -12.18 -2.25
N ASN A 229 -0.12 -11.60 -1.05
CA ASN A 229 0.03 -12.31 0.22
C ASN A 229 1.35 -13.10 0.38
N ALA A 230 2.38 -12.82 -0.41
CA ALA A 230 3.68 -13.46 -0.27
C ALA A 230 4.50 -12.86 0.88
N ILE A 231 5.51 -13.60 1.35
CA ILE A 231 6.52 -13.13 2.30
C ILE A 231 7.78 -12.82 1.51
N ILE A 232 8.18 -11.54 1.41
CA ILE A 232 9.35 -11.08 0.64
C ILE A 232 10.43 -10.44 1.53
N ASN A 233 10.67 -11.07 2.69
CA ASN A 233 11.64 -10.56 3.66
C ASN A 233 13.07 -10.69 3.12
N GLY A 234 13.82 -9.59 3.04
CA GLY A 234 15.19 -9.59 2.53
C GLY A 234 15.32 -10.00 1.05
N THR A 235 14.23 -9.97 0.28
CA THR A 235 14.25 -10.29 -1.15
C THR A 235 14.99 -9.20 -1.94
N ASP A 236 15.85 -9.58 -2.88
CA ASP A 236 16.56 -8.64 -3.76
C ASP A 236 15.80 -8.43 -5.07
N PHE A 237 15.20 -7.26 -5.26
CA PHE A 237 14.61 -6.82 -6.54
C PHE A 237 15.48 -5.80 -7.28
N THR A 238 16.76 -5.68 -6.94
CA THR A 238 17.69 -4.73 -7.57
C THR A 238 17.65 -4.87 -9.09
N LYS A 239 17.42 -3.76 -9.80
CA LYS A 239 17.29 -3.69 -11.27
C LYS A 239 16.20 -4.58 -11.89
N ALA A 240 15.30 -5.16 -11.11
CA ALA A 240 14.22 -5.97 -11.64
C ALA A 240 13.15 -5.11 -12.36
N ASN A 241 12.54 -5.64 -13.41
CA ASN A 241 11.34 -5.03 -14.00
C ASN A 241 10.10 -5.54 -13.27
N LEU A 242 9.44 -4.66 -12.52
CA LEU A 242 8.26 -4.93 -11.70
C LEU A 242 7.02 -4.16 -12.22
N ALA A 243 6.98 -3.83 -13.52
CA ALA A 243 5.86 -3.10 -14.09
C ALA A 243 4.54 -3.86 -13.90
N GLY A 244 3.55 -3.19 -13.29
CA GLY A 244 2.22 -3.75 -13.06
C GLY A 244 2.13 -4.80 -11.94
N ILE A 245 3.16 -4.95 -11.12
CA ILE A 245 3.18 -5.94 -10.04
C ILE A 245 2.12 -5.63 -8.95
N ASP A 246 1.55 -6.69 -8.38
CA ASP A 246 0.60 -6.62 -7.28
C ASP A 246 1.20 -7.23 -6.00
N PHE A 247 1.52 -6.38 -5.03
CA PHE A 247 1.99 -6.73 -3.68
C PHE A 247 0.86 -6.73 -2.65
N SER A 248 -0.41 -6.78 -3.06
CA SER A 248 -1.53 -6.71 -2.12
C SER A 248 -1.46 -7.81 -1.06
N GLY A 249 -1.56 -7.43 0.21
CA GLY A 249 -1.45 -8.33 1.36
C GLY A 249 -0.05 -8.90 1.63
N ALA A 250 0.98 -8.53 0.83
CA ALA A 250 2.33 -9.04 1.03
C ALA A 250 2.96 -8.54 2.34
N VAL A 251 3.85 -9.35 2.90
CA VAL A 251 4.72 -8.98 4.01
C VAL A 251 6.09 -8.63 3.45
N ILE A 252 6.47 -7.35 3.58
CA ILE A 252 7.66 -6.76 2.97
C ILE A 252 8.55 -6.20 4.06
N GLU A 253 9.61 -6.94 4.41
CA GLU A 253 10.58 -6.49 5.39
C GLU A 253 11.99 -6.46 4.82
N SER A 254 12.65 -5.31 4.85
CA SER A 254 14.06 -5.15 4.43
C SER A 254 14.36 -5.65 3.00
N ALA A 255 13.36 -5.63 2.10
CA ALA A 255 13.54 -5.94 0.69
C ALA A 255 14.25 -4.78 -0.04
N THR A 256 15.07 -5.10 -1.04
CA THR A 256 15.82 -4.09 -1.81
C THR A 256 15.20 -3.86 -3.17
N PHE A 257 14.84 -2.61 -3.49
CA PHE A 257 14.26 -2.23 -4.78
C PHE A 257 15.20 -1.37 -5.64
N LYS A 258 16.49 -1.26 -5.28
CA LYS A 258 17.42 -0.30 -5.91
C LYS A 258 17.45 -0.45 -7.44
N GLY A 259 17.05 0.61 -8.15
CA GLY A 259 17.00 0.63 -9.62
C GLY A 259 15.94 -0.28 -10.25
N ALA A 260 15.01 -0.83 -9.46
CA ALA A 260 13.88 -1.57 -9.98
C ALA A 260 12.91 -0.65 -10.73
N ILE A 261 12.20 -1.19 -11.70
CA ILE A 261 11.17 -0.47 -12.46
C ILE A 261 9.81 -0.80 -11.86
N LEU A 262 9.24 0.14 -11.10
CA LEU A 262 7.88 0.03 -10.55
C LEU A 262 6.98 1.01 -11.29
N VAL A 263 5.91 0.51 -11.92
CA VAL A 263 4.91 1.35 -12.60
C VAL A 263 3.54 1.05 -12.02
N LYS A 264 2.97 2.03 -11.30
CA LYS A 264 1.67 1.92 -10.61
C LYS A 264 1.56 0.68 -9.72
N PRO A 265 2.54 0.43 -8.83
CA PRO A 265 2.49 -0.74 -7.96
C PRO A 265 1.27 -0.68 -7.04
N LYS A 266 0.77 -1.86 -6.67
CA LYS A 266 -0.29 -2.02 -5.68
C LYS A 266 0.28 -2.65 -4.42
N PHE A 267 0.08 -1.99 -3.30
CA PHE A 267 0.47 -2.40 -1.96
C PHE A 267 -0.76 -2.48 -1.03
N ASN A 268 -1.93 -2.81 -1.58
CA ASN A 268 -3.17 -2.75 -0.80
C ASN A 268 -3.11 -3.75 0.37
N SER A 269 -3.38 -3.28 1.58
CA SER A 269 -3.27 -4.08 2.80
C SER A 269 -1.91 -4.74 3.02
N ALA A 270 -0.85 -4.28 2.35
CA ALA A 270 0.49 -4.80 2.52
C ALA A 270 1.09 -4.34 3.86
N GLN A 271 1.95 -5.16 4.44
CA GLN A 271 2.78 -4.79 5.59
C GLN A 271 4.17 -4.42 5.07
N ILE A 272 4.51 -3.13 5.12
CA ILE A 272 5.76 -2.58 4.60
C ILE A 272 6.60 -2.11 5.78
N ASN A 273 7.78 -2.69 5.94
CA ASN A 273 8.68 -2.37 7.04
C ASN A 273 10.13 -2.23 6.57
N ARG A 274 10.79 -1.14 6.96
CA ARG A 274 12.22 -0.91 6.67
C ARG A 274 12.55 -0.92 5.18
N ILE A 275 11.75 -0.19 4.40
CA ILE A 275 11.94 -0.09 2.94
C ILE A 275 12.35 1.34 2.55
N ASN A 276 13.27 1.42 1.59
CA ASN A 276 13.65 2.67 0.94
C ASN A 276 12.92 2.77 -0.42
N PHE A 277 12.00 3.74 -0.52
CA PHE A 277 11.31 4.11 -1.76
C PHE A 277 11.73 5.50 -2.28
N ASP A 278 12.94 5.94 -1.94
CA ASP A 278 13.47 7.23 -2.34
C ASP A 278 13.59 7.33 -3.87
N GLY A 279 13.19 8.47 -4.42
CA GLY A 279 13.31 8.79 -5.84
C GLY A 279 12.39 8.03 -6.79
N PHE A 280 11.53 7.13 -6.29
CA PHE A 280 10.60 6.39 -7.14
C PHE A 280 9.49 7.26 -7.71
N ASP A 281 9.03 6.90 -8.92
CA ASP A 281 7.78 7.41 -9.47
C ASP A 281 6.62 6.45 -9.17
N PHE A 282 5.86 6.80 -8.14
CA PHE A 282 4.66 6.11 -7.68
C PHE A 282 3.39 6.89 -8.06
N THR A 283 3.42 7.63 -9.17
CA THR A 283 2.22 8.24 -9.73
C THR A 283 1.12 7.18 -9.88
N LYS A 284 -0.04 7.42 -9.23
CA LYS A 284 -1.19 6.50 -9.19
C LYS A 284 -0.89 5.12 -8.58
N ALA A 285 0.13 4.99 -7.73
CA ALA A 285 0.32 3.81 -6.90
C ALA A 285 -0.81 3.68 -5.87
N SER A 286 -1.04 2.46 -5.38
CA SER A 286 -2.07 2.19 -4.38
C SER A 286 -1.44 1.63 -3.11
N PHE A 287 -1.66 2.30 -1.99
CA PHE A 287 -1.28 1.93 -0.63
C PHE A 287 -2.51 1.76 0.27
N ARG A 288 -3.69 1.52 -0.32
CA ARG A 288 -4.96 1.47 0.40
C ARG A 288 -4.91 0.44 1.53
N GLY A 289 -5.17 0.87 2.76
CA GLY A 289 -5.14 -0.02 3.94
C GLY A 289 -3.77 -0.59 4.29
N ALA A 290 -2.69 -0.11 3.65
CA ALA A 290 -1.34 -0.60 3.93
C ALA A 290 -0.88 -0.16 5.32
N TRP A 291 -0.07 -1.01 5.96
CA TRP A 291 0.64 -0.65 7.18
C TRP A 291 2.10 -0.40 6.84
N ILE A 292 2.52 0.86 6.92
CA ILE A 292 3.84 1.31 6.51
C ILE A 292 4.62 1.76 7.74
N ARG A 293 5.78 1.13 7.97
CA ARG A 293 6.64 1.41 9.13
C ARG A 293 8.08 1.60 8.72
N HIS A 294 8.78 2.50 9.39
CA HIS A 294 10.23 2.67 9.23
C HIS A 294 10.68 2.80 7.77
N THR A 295 9.90 3.51 6.96
CA THR A 295 10.04 3.55 5.49
C THR A 295 10.32 4.99 5.03
N SER A 296 11.16 5.13 4.01
CA SER A 296 11.54 6.42 3.43
C SER A 296 10.91 6.63 2.04
N PHE A 297 10.38 7.83 1.81
CA PHE A 297 9.85 8.32 0.53
C PHE A 297 10.52 9.64 0.12
N ILE A 298 11.83 9.78 0.30
CA ILE A 298 12.54 11.02 -0.05
C ILE A 298 12.50 11.23 -1.57
N GLU A 299 12.09 12.42 -2.01
CA GLU A 299 12.03 12.78 -3.44
C GLU A 299 11.12 11.85 -4.29
N THR A 300 10.22 11.10 -3.64
CA THR A 300 9.28 10.21 -4.31
C THR A 300 8.11 10.98 -4.90
N ASN A 301 7.74 10.66 -6.14
CA ASN A 301 6.52 11.17 -6.75
C ASN A 301 5.33 10.27 -6.39
N LEU A 302 4.44 10.74 -5.54
CA LEU A 302 3.21 10.07 -5.08
C LEU A 302 1.94 10.74 -5.65
N THR A 303 2.08 11.45 -6.78
CA THR A 303 0.97 12.18 -7.40
C THR A 303 -0.19 11.23 -7.69
N GLN A 304 -1.41 11.59 -7.24
CA GLN A 304 -2.62 10.77 -7.38
C GLN A 304 -2.51 9.36 -6.77
N ALA A 305 -1.57 9.11 -5.85
CA ALA A 305 -1.52 7.85 -5.12
C ALA A 305 -2.72 7.73 -4.16
N ASP A 306 -3.13 6.49 -3.86
CA ASP A 306 -4.20 6.19 -2.92
C ASP A 306 -3.63 5.63 -1.61
N PHE A 307 -3.62 6.43 -0.56
CA PHE A 307 -3.28 6.05 0.82
C PHE A 307 -4.52 5.87 1.69
N SER A 308 -5.73 5.76 1.11
CA SER A 308 -6.93 5.67 1.94
C SER A 308 -6.85 4.52 2.95
N PHE A 309 -7.18 4.79 4.21
CA PHE A 309 -7.08 3.84 5.33
C PHE A 309 -5.67 3.34 5.66
N ALA A 310 -4.61 3.92 5.08
CA ALA A 310 -3.24 3.51 5.37
C ALA A 310 -2.77 4.02 6.75
N LEU A 311 -1.90 3.24 7.39
CA LEU A 311 -1.25 3.60 8.65
C LEU A 311 0.24 3.88 8.40
N LEU A 312 0.70 5.08 8.72
CA LEU A 312 2.08 5.51 8.53
C LEU A 312 2.74 5.81 9.88
N GLU A 313 3.55 4.87 10.36
CA GLU A 313 4.28 5.00 11.62
C GLU A 313 5.78 5.08 11.36
N ASP A 314 6.44 6.16 11.82
CA ASP A 314 7.86 6.37 11.55
C ASP A 314 8.11 6.28 10.03
N VAL A 315 7.39 7.11 9.27
CA VAL A 315 7.54 7.21 7.81
C VAL A 315 8.08 8.58 7.47
N LEU A 316 9.15 8.63 6.68
CA LEU A 316 9.73 9.90 6.22
C LEU A 316 9.20 10.25 4.83
N LEU A 317 8.46 11.34 4.74
CA LEU A 317 8.11 11.98 3.48
C LEU A 317 8.83 13.32 3.42
N LYS A 318 9.89 13.37 2.60
CA LYS A 318 10.70 14.57 2.41
C LYS A 318 10.87 14.90 0.95
N ASN A 319 10.61 16.14 0.55
CA ASN A 319 10.65 16.58 -0.85
C ASN A 319 9.76 15.73 -1.77
N SER A 320 8.76 15.03 -1.22
CA SER A 320 7.87 14.12 -1.95
C SER A 320 6.67 14.88 -2.51
N LYS A 321 5.99 14.32 -3.51
CA LYS A 321 4.80 14.96 -4.13
C LYS A 321 3.55 14.12 -3.90
N LEU A 322 2.64 14.56 -3.04
CA LEU A 322 1.31 13.97 -2.85
C LEU A 322 0.21 14.73 -3.60
N THR A 323 0.56 15.48 -4.64
CA THR A 323 -0.39 16.29 -5.39
C THR A 323 -1.59 15.44 -5.85
N ASN A 324 -2.82 15.87 -5.51
CA ASN A 324 -4.06 15.14 -5.81
C ASN A 324 -4.16 13.70 -5.27
N ALA A 325 -3.33 13.32 -4.29
CA ALA A 325 -3.42 12.01 -3.64
C ALA A 325 -4.71 11.89 -2.82
N ASN A 326 -5.17 10.65 -2.62
CA ASN A 326 -6.26 10.34 -1.70
C ASN A 326 -5.67 9.84 -0.38
N ILE A 327 -5.91 10.55 0.71
CA ILE A 327 -5.45 10.19 2.06
C ILE A 327 -6.63 10.03 3.03
N THR A 328 -7.83 9.77 2.51
CA THR A 328 -9.05 9.59 3.32
C THR A 328 -8.86 8.50 4.38
N GLU A 329 -9.11 8.83 5.66
CA GLU A 329 -8.93 7.95 6.83
C GLU A 329 -7.50 7.41 7.00
N ALA A 330 -6.50 8.06 6.40
CA ALA A 330 -5.10 7.70 6.57
C ALA A 330 -4.53 8.31 7.85
N ASP A 331 -3.66 7.56 8.54
CA ASP A 331 -3.00 8.02 9.77
C ASP A 331 -1.55 8.43 9.49
N PHE A 332 -1.31 9.74 9.42
CA PHE A 332 0.03 10.35 9.35
C PHE A 332 0.50 10.88 10.72
N SER A 333 -0.20 10.61 11.82
CA SER A 333 0.10 11.22 13.14
C SER A 333 1.53 10.94 13.64
N LYS A 334 2.15 9.85 13.17
CA LYS A 334 3.53 9.45 13.45
C LYS A 334 4.46 9.55 12.24
N ALA A 335 4.03 10.19 11.15
CA ALA A 335 4.86 10.44 9.99
C ALA A 335 5.69 11.72 10.17
N LEU A 336 6.85 11.76 9.52
CA LEU A 336 7.68 12.95 9.41
C LEU A 336 7.45 13.56 8.03
N LEU A 337 6.72 14.69 8.00
CA LEU A 337 6.43 15.44 6.78
C LEU A 337 7.37 16.64 6.67
N TYR A 338 8.09 16.77 5.57
CA TYR A 338 8.94 17.94 5.33
C TYR A 338 9.08 18.27 3.85
N LYS A 339 8.64 19.46 3.43
CA LYS A 339 8.62 19.88 2.03
C LYS A 339 7.89 18.88 1.15
N THR A 340 6.81 18.32 1.68
CA THR A 340 5.98 17.36 0.95
C THR A 340 4.78 18.09 0.40
N ASP A 341 4.59 18.03 -0.92
CA ASP A 341 3.53 18.78 -1.60
C ASP A 341 2.17 18.10 -1.44
N PHE A 342 1.31 18.67 -0.61
CA PHE A 342 -0.08 18.25 -0.39
C PHE A 342 -1.09 19.02 -1.25
N SER A 343 -0.67 19.70 -2.32
CA SER A 343 -1.59 20.45 -3.19
C SER A 343 -2.72 19.56 -3.74
N GLY A 344 -3.97 19.93 -3.46
CA GLY A 344 -5.15 19.24 -3.99
C GLY A 344 -5.42 17.85 -3.41
N VAL A 345 -4.78 17.49 -2.28
CA VAL A 345 -5.08 16.22 -1.61
C VAL A 345 -6.55 16.09 -1.25
N ARG A 346 -7.08 14.87 -1.32
CA ARG A 346 -8.44 14.55 -0.91
C ARG A 346 -8.38 13.79 0.40
N PHE A 347 -9.06 14.30 1.41
CA PHE A 347 -9.07 13.68 2.72
C PHE A 347 -10.37 13.95 3.46
N THR A 348 -10.73 13.00 4.31
CA THR A 348 -11.73 13.07 5.38
C THR A 348 -11.24 12.09 6.43
N GLY A 349 -11.25 12.46 7.71
CA GLY A 349 -10.80 11.57 8.80
C GLY A 349 -9.29 11.28 8.83
N ALA A 350 -8.48 11.94 7.99
CA ALA A 350 -7.04 11.78 8.06
C ALA A 350 -6.46 12.40 9.34
N LEU A 351 -5.46 11.74 9.93
CA LEU A 351 -4.75 12.26 11.10
C LEU A 351 -3.39 12.83 10.68
N PHE A 352 -3.05 14.00 11.20
CA PHE A 352 -1.78 14.68 10.90
C PHE A 352 -0.87 14.72 12.13
N PRO A 353 0.45 14.90 11.95
CA PRO A 353 1.39 15.06 13.06
C PRO A 353 0.96 16.18 14.01
N THR A 354 1.11 15.94 15.31
CA THR A 354 0.83 16.94 16.36
C THR A 354 1.99 17.07 17.32
N VAL A 355 2.17 18.28 17.86
CA VAL A 355 3.17 18.57 18.89
C VAL A 355 2.55 19.42 19.99
N THR A 356 2.95 19.18 21.24
CA THR A 356 2.44 19.93 22.41
C THR A 356 3.54 20.78 23.02
N GLU A 357 3.29 22.07 23.15
CA GLU A 357 4.18 23.01 23.85
C GLU A 357 3.98 22.84 25.36
N LYS A 358 5.05 22.52 26.08
CA LYS A 358 4.95 22.07 27.48
C LYS A 358 4.63 23.17 28.48
N ASN A 359 5.00 24.42 28.21
CA ASN A 359 4.82 25.54 29.14
C ASN A 359 3.39 26.10 29.13
N SER A 360 2.72 26.01 27.99
CA SER A 360 1.37 26.52 27.75
C SER A 360 0.33 25.41 27.60
N GLY A 361 0.74 24.19 27.24
CA GLY A 361 -0.19 23.11 26.89
C GLY A 361 -0.84 23.30 25.50
N LEU A 362 -0.38 24.26 24.69
CA LEU A 362 -0.86 24.44 23.33
C LEU A 362 -0.51 23.22 22.48
N ILE A 363 -1.52 22.65 21.82
CA ILE A 363 -1.36 21.57 20.86
C ILE A 363 -1.33 22.20 19.46
N PHE A 364 -0.35 21.83 18.66
CA PHE A 364 -0.22 22.26 17.28
C PHE A 364 -0.39 21.09 16.33
N VAL A 365 -1.05 21.31 15.21
CA VAL A 365 -1.19 20.36 14.12
C VAL A 365 -0.32 20.80 12.96
N GLN A 366 0.36 19.87 12.29
CA GLN A 366 1.15 20.17 11.11
C GLN A 366 0.23 20.44 9.91
N ALA A 367 0.38 21.61 9.30
CA ALA A 367 -0.13 21.93 7.97
C ALA A 367 1.01 21.72 6.95
N PRO A 368 0.94 20.66 6.13
CA PRO A 368 1.98 20.40 5.14
C PRO A 368 1.99 21.44 4.03
N MET A 369 3.15 21.59 3.39
CA MET A 369 3.32 22.47 2.24
C MET A 369 2.26 22.18 1.15
N GLY A 370 1.83 23.23 0.46
CA GLY A 370 0.88 23.09 -0.63
C GLY A 370 0.53 24.43 -1.26
N CYS A 371 -0.19 24.36 -2.36
CA CYS A 371 -0.70 25.51 -3.08
C CYS A 371 -2.22 25.46 -3.19
N TYR A 372 -2.85 26.62 -3.06
CA TYR A 372 -4.30 26.75 -3.10
C TYR A 372 -4.72 28.08 -3.71
N LEU A 373 -6.04 28.22 -3.90
CA LEU A 373 -6.64 29.45 -4.39
C LEU A 373 -7.17 30.26 -3.20
N MET A 374 -6.44 31.31 -2.81
CA MET A 374 -6.77 32.21 -1.71
C MET A 374 -7.78 33.26 -2.16
N GLY A 375 -8.78 33.56 -1.32
CA GLY A 375 -9.80 34.56 -1.57
C GLY A 375 -11.19 33.98 -1.80
N ASP A 376 -12.09 34.80 -2.34
CA ASP A 376 -13.50 34.47 -2.50
C ASP A 376 -13.75 33.71 -3.81
N THR A 377 -13.63 32.39 -3.74
CA THR A 377 -13.89 31.45 -4.84
C THR A 377 -15.37 31.29 -5.19
N PHE A 378 -16.27 31.94 -4.45
CA PHE A 378 -17.72 31.85 -4.64
C PHE A 378 -18.35 33.13 -5.19
N GLY A 379 -17.60 34.24 -5.28
CA GLY A 379 -18.07 35.50 -5.85
C GLY A 379 -19.15 36.20 -5.00
N GLU A 380 -19.04 36.12 -3.69
CA GLU A 380 -20.01 36.65 -2.72
C GLU A 380 -19.69 38.08 -2.27
N ASP A 381 -18.41 38.45 -2.20
CA ASP A 381 -17.92 39.78 -1.89
C ASP A 381 -17.67 40.60 -3.18
N ILE A 382 -17.73 41.93 -3.05
CA ILE A 382 -17.45 42.88 -4.13
C ILE A 382 -16.20 43.66 -3.73
N GLY A 383 -15.09 43.49 -4.44
CA GLY A 383 -13.83 44.15 -4.12
C GLY A 383 -12.61 43.46 -4.74
N PHE A 384 -11.50 44.18 -4.83
CA PHE A 384 -10.23 43.63 -5.31
C PHE A 384 -9.45 42.89 -4.23
N ASP A 385 -9.75 43.15 -2.96
CA ASP A 385 -9.19 42.53 -1.75
C ASP A 385 -9.69 41.11 -1.47
N VAL A 386 -10.54 40.57 -2.34
CA VAL A 386 -11.15 39.24 -2.25
C VAL A 386 -10.98 38.41 -3.53
N SER A 387 -10.30 38.94 -4.55
CA SER A 387 -10.12 38.25 -5.84
C SER A 387 -9.29 36.95 -5.68
N PRO A 388 -9.81 35.80 -6.17
CA PRO A 388 -9.10 34.53 -6.09
C PRO A 388 -7.73 34.56 -6.77
N HIS A 389 -6.66 34.19 -6.05
CA HIS A 389 -5.30 34.12 -6.58
C HIS A 389 -4.54 32.92 -5.98
N ARG A 390 -3.54 32.42 -6.71
CA ARG A 390 -2.81 31.20 -6.30
C ARG A 390 -1.71 31.55 -5.30
N VAL A 391 -1.72 30.88 -4.16
CA VAL A 391 -0.69 31.02 -3.11
C VAL A 391 -0.08 29.65 -2.81
N CYS A 392 1.24 29.60 -2.68
CA CYS A 392 1.97 28.43 -2.18
C CYS A 392 2.60 28.71 -0.82
N LEU A 393 2.46 27.75 0.09
CA LEU A 393 2.96 27.81 1.46
C LEU A 393 3.96 26.68 1.72
N GLY A 394 4.95 26.97 2.57
CA GLY A 394 5.83 25.97 3.15
C GLY A 394 5.12 25.22 4.29
N ASP A 395 5.79 24.21 4.87
CA ASP A 395 5.26 23.51 6.04
C ASP A 395 5.28 24.40 7.29
N PHE A 396 4.25 24.29 8.11
CA PHE A 396 4.17 24.95 9.41
C PHE A 396 3.32 24.14 10.38
N PHE A 397 3.46 24.43 11.67
CA PHE A 397 2.55 23.94 12.70
C PHE A 397 1.62 25.07 13.11
N ILE A 398 0.33 24.82 13.23
CA ILE A 398 -0.65 25.81 13.69
C ILE A 398 -1.40 25.30 14.91
N ALA A 399 -1.63 26.17 15.90
CA ALA A 399 -2.34 25.82 17.11
C ALA A 399 -3.72 25.26 16.75
N GLN A 400 -4.04 24.12 17.35
CA GLN A 400 -5.27 23.36 17.07
C GLN A 400 -6.52 24.18 17.39
N ARG A 401 -6.40 25.12 18.33
CA ARG A 401 -7.46 25.97 18.88
C ARG A 401 -6.94 27.39 19.06
N GLU A 402 -7.87 28.32 19.26
CA GLU A 402 -7.56 29.67 19.76
C GLU A 402 -6.84 29.56 21.13
N VAL A 403 -5.98 30.53 21.45
CA VAL A 403 -5.31 30.58 22.76
C VAL A 403 -6.37 30.82 23.84
N THR A 404 -6.43 29.95 24.85
CA THR A 404 -7.43 30.10 25.91
C THR A 404 -7.02 31.14 26.95
N GLN A 405 -8.01 31.60 27.72
CA GLN A 405 -7.76 32.48 28.87
C GLN A 405 -6.77 31.87 29.87
N GLU A 406 -6.89 30.56 30.14
CA GLU A 406 -5.98 29.82 31.02
C GLU A 406 -4.55 29.80 30.47
N GLN A 407 -4.39 29.50 29.19
CA GLN A 407 -3.08 29.44 28.53
C GLN A 407 -2.41 30.82 28.50
N PHE A 408 -3.19 31.87 28.19
CA PHE A 408 -2.70 33.24 28.21
C PHE A 408 -2.20 33.63 29.61
N GLU A 409 -3.01 33.39 30.64
CA GLU A 409 -2.67 33.72 32.02
C GLU A 409 -1.46 32.93 32.53
N ALA A 410 -1.30 31.66 32.14
CA ALA A 410 -0.14 30.85 32.48
C ALA A 410 1.19 31.42 31.94
N VAL A 411 1.16 32.08 30.79
CA VAL A 411 2.35 32.70 30.16
C VAL A 411 2.54 34.15 30.61
N MET A 412 1.45 34.91 30.72
CA MET A 412 1.47 36.36 30.93
C MET A 412 1.34 36.78 32.40
N GLY A 413 0.73 35.95 33.24
CA GLY A 413 0.48 36.19 34.66
C GLY A 413 -0.79 36.99 34.96
N TYR A 414 -1.63 37.29 33.95
CA TYR A 414 -2.90 38.00 34.09
C TYR A 414 -3.90 37.58 32.98
N ASN A 415 -5.18 37.91 33.16
CA ASN A 415 -6.23 37.64 32.18
C ASN A 415 -6.96 38.95 31.77
N PRO A 416 -6.79 39.42 30.52
CA PRO A 416 -7.39 40.66 30.02
C PRO A 416 -8.85 40.52 29.54
N SER A 417 -9.34 39.29 29.43
CA SER A 417 -10.65 38.96 28.85
C SER A 417 -11.80 39.71 29.50
N TYR A 418 -12.72 40.21 28.66
CA TYR A 418 -13.97 40.84 29.09
C TYR A 418 -14.96 39.76 29.55
N HIS A 419 -15.11 38.68 28.79
CA HIS A 419 -15.98 37.55 29.09
C HIS A 419 -15.23 36.54 29.96
N ARG A 420 -15.01 36.89 31.23
CA ARG A 420 -14.34 36.01 32.18
C ARG A 420 -15.27 34.87 32.59
N ASN A 421 -14.88 33.64 32.30
CA ASN A 421 -15.57 32.46 32.81
C ASN A 421 -14.75 31.75 33.89
N ARG A 422 -15.42 30.93 34.71
CA ARG A 422 -14.80 30.26 35.85
C ARG A 422 -13.79 29.19 35.46
N GLU A 423 -14.01 28.53 34.32
CA GLU A 423 -13.17 27.42 33.86
C GLU A 423 -12.00 27.86 32.96
N LYS A 424 -11.99 29.12 32.50
CA LYS A 424 -10.95 29.73 31.64
C LYS A 424 -10.65 28.96 30.34
N ARG A 425 -11.61 28.14 29.87
CA ARG A 425 -11.53 27.33 28.63
C ARG A 425 -12.01 28.05 27.37
N THR A 426 -12.54 29.26 27.49
CA THR A 426 -12.85 30.14 26.34
C THR A 426 -11.58 30.73 25.77
N PRO A 427 -11.62 31.23 24.52
CA PRO A 427 -10.52 32.00 23.97
C PRO A 427 -10.25 33.25 24.83
N VAL A 428 -8.98 33.66 24.87
CA VAL A 428 -8.61 34.99 25.36
C VAL A 428 -9.06 36.03 24.33
N GLU A 429 -9.68 37.09 24.82
CA GLU A 429 -10.13 38.23 24.02
C GLU A 429 -9.89 39.54 24.75
N ASN A 430 -10.28 40.67 24.15
CA ASN A 430 -10.05 42.00 24.71
C ASN A 430 -8.55 42.31 24.87
N ILE A 431 -7.77 41.91 23.86
CA ILE A 431 -6.32 42.11 23.77
C ILE A 431 -5.96 43.00 22.58
N SER A 432 -4.79 43.62 22.66
CA SER A 432 -4.15 44.32 21.53
C SER A 432 -3.20 43.42 20.74
N ASN A 433 -2.79 43.85 19.54
CA ASN A 433 -1.74 43.17 18.75
C ASN A 433 -0.45 43.01 19.56
N LEU A 434 -0.06 44.05 20.29
CA LEU A 434 1.13 44.04 21.14
C LEU A 434 1.05 42.99 22.27
N GLU A 435 -0.14 42.74 22.82
CA GLU A 435 -0.31 41.71 23.85
C GLU A 435 -0.20 40.30 23.28
N ALA A 436 -0.70 40.06 22.07
CA ALA A 436 -0.49 38.79 21.37
C ALA A 436 1.00 38.55 21.09
N ASP A 437 1.72 39.57 20.61
CA ASP A 437 3.17 39.50 20.38
C ASP A 437 3.94 39.26 21.68
N ASN A 438 3.59 39.95 22.76
CA ASN A 438 4.21 39.75 24.07
C ASN A 438 3.99 38.33 24.60
N PHE A 439 2.80 37.75 24.41
CA PHE A 439 2.54 36.36 24.73
C PHE A 439 3.47 35.42 23.94
N ILE A 440 3.59 35.62 22.62
CA ILE A 440 4.45 34.82 21.74
C ILE A 440 5.91 34.92 22.19
N VAL A 441 6.44 36.13 22.40
CA VAL A 441 7.83 36.35 22.82
C VAL A 441 8.13 35.65 24.15
N ARG A 442 7.23 35.77 25.14
CA ARG A 442 7.41 35.08 26.42
C ARG A 442 7.36 33.56 26.28
N LEU A 443 6.48 33.05 25.42
CA LEU A 443 6.38 31.62 25.15
C LEU A 443 7.61 31.08 24.44
N MET A 444 8.16 31.81 23.45
CA MET A 444 9.43 31.48 22.78
C MET A 444 10.58 31.42 23.79
N ALA A 445 10.68 32.40 24.69
CA ALA A 445 11.72 32.43 25.72
C ALA A 445 11.65 31.24 26.69
N LYS A 446 10.45 30.71 26.96
CA LYS A 446 10.23 29.53 27.82
C LYS A 446 10.44 28.20 27.09
N SER A 447 10.11 28.13 25.81
CA SER A 447 10.05 26.88 25.04
C SER A 447 11.29 26.62 24.17
N GLY A 448 12.00 27.68 23.76
CA GLY A 448 13.02 27.62 22.72
C GLY A 448 12.46 27.40 21.31
N TRP A 449 11.14 27.46 21.14
CA TRP A 449 10.49 27.32 19.84
C TRP A 449 10.49 28.64 19.08
N THR A 450 10.43 28.56 17.74
CA THR A 450 10.16 29.71 16.87
C THR A 450 8.66 29.84 16.65
N LEU A 451 8.06 30.88 17.22
CA LEU A 451 6.62 31.10 17.23
C LEU A 451 6.26 32.47 16.66
N ARG A 452 5.06 32.59 16.09
CA ARG A 452 4.52 33.84 15.54
C ARG A 452 3.00 33.74 15.36
N LEU A 453 2.36 34.85 15.04
CA LEU A 453 1.01 34.83 14.46
C LEU A 453 1.05 34.13 13.07
N PRO A 454 -0.03 33.44 12.68
CA PRO A 454 -0.17 32.96 11.31
C PRO A 454 -0.14 34.15 10.34
N THR A 455 0.40 33.93 9.14
CA THR A 455 0.08 34.83 8.03
C THR A 455 -1.38 34.67 7.63
N GLU A 456 -1.97 35.66 6.97
CA GLU A 456 -3.33 35.61 6.47
C GLU A 456 -3.54 34.44 5.50
N ALA A 457 -2.52 34.16 4.68
CA ALA A 457 -2.52 33.04 3.76
C ALA A 457 -2.47 31.69 4.49
N GLU A 458 -1.60 31.53 5.48
CA GLU A 458 -1.55 30.32 6.31
C GLU A 458 -2.87 30.09 7.05
N TRP A 459 -3.47 31.16 7.57
CA TRP A 459 -4.76 31.09 8.25
C TRP A 459 -5.87 30.61 7.30
N GLU A 460 -5.98 31.18 6.10
CA GLU A 460 -7.01 30.77 5.14
C GLU A 460 -6.78 29.36 4.61
N TYR A 461 -5.52 29.01 4.30
CA TYR A 461 -5.14 27.65 3.89
C TYR A 461 -5.56 26.62 4.94
N ALA A 462 -5.29 26.91 6.22
CA ALA A 462 -5.65 26.07 7.35
C ALA A 462 -7.17 26.00 7.56
N CYS A 463 -7.88 27.14 7.48
CA CYS A 463 -9.34 27.22 7.59
C CYS A 463 -10.02 26.33 6.53
N ARG A 464 -9.47 26.34 5.33
CA ARG A 464 -9.95 25.62 4.15
C ARG A 464 -9.52 24.16 4.08
N ASP A 465 -9.06 23.52 5.15
CA ASP A 465 -8.60 22.12 5.13
C ASP A 465 -7.46 21.91 4.12
N LEU A 466 -6.34 22.64 4.27
CA LEU A 466 -5.22 22.64 3.32
C LEU A 466 -5.63 23.20 1.94
N GLY A 467 -6.40 24.29 1.95
CA GLY A 467 -6.72 25.03 0.73
C GLY A 467 -7.84 24.43 -0.13
N GLY A 468 -8.68 23.58 0.45
CA GLY A 468 -9.93 23.13 -0.12
C GLY A 468 -10.95 24.26 -0.38
N ASN A 469 -12.08 23.92 -0.97
CA ASN A 469 -13.05 24.91 -1.47
C ASN A 469 -14.26 25.11 -0.54
N GLY A 470 -14.18 24.78 0.75
CA GLY A 470 -15.29 25.00 1.69
C GLY A 470 -15.49 26.49 2.01
N ARG A 471 -16.75 26.95 2.21
CA ARG A 471 -17.02 28.33 2.67
C ARG A 471 -16.57 28.55 4.11
N PHE A 472 -16.80 27.56 4.97
CA PHE A 472 -16.62 27.68 6.41
C PHE A 472 -15.53 26.74 6.91
N GLY A 473 -14.94 27.11 8.04
CA GLY A 473 -13.85 26.40 8.71
C GLY A 473 -14.23 25.05 9.30
N ASN A 474 -15.42 24.51 9.03
CA ASN A 474 -15.81 23.12 9.30
C ASN A 474 -15.82 22.26 8.02
N GLY A 475 -15.31 22.79 6.91
CA GLY A 475 -15.27 22.11 5.60
C GLY A 475 -16.63 22.07 4.87
N THR A 476 -17.63 22.84 5.31
CA THR A 476 -18.98 22.87 4.72
C THR A 476 -19.26 24.19 3.98
N ASN A 477 -20.37 24.20 3.23
CA ASN A 477 -20.90 25.38 2.55
C ASN A 477 -22.13 26.01 3.23
N LEU A 478 -22.49 25.51 4.43
CA LEU A 478 -23.67 25.95 5.17
C LEU A 478 -23.31 26.16 6.65
N ALA A 479 -23.42 27.39 7.14
CA ALA A 479 -23.20 27.69 8.55
C ALA A 479 -24.37 27.21 9.41
N ASN A 480 -24.11 26.28 10.32
CA ASN A 480 -25.09 25.76 11.27
C ASN A 480 -24.74 26.25 12.69
N PRO A 481 -25.62 26.99 13.40
CA PRO A 481 -25.29 27.54 14.71
C PRO A 481 -25.16 26.48 15.82
N LYS A 482 -25.44 25.20 15.50
CA LYS A 482 -25.15 24.03 16.35
C LYS A 482 -23.75 23.44 16.12
N GLU A 483 -23.03 23.93 15.12
CA GLU A 483 -21.70 23.45 14.70
C GLU A 483 -20.66 24.58 14.66
N ILE A 484 -21.12 25.83 14.71
CA ILE A 484 -20.30 27.04 14.62
C ILE A 484 -20.88 28.09 15.58
N ALA A 485 -20.03 28.74 16.37
CA ALA A 485 -20.46 29.84 17.24
C ALA A 485 -20.61 31.15 16.45
N PHE A 486 -21.81 31.43 15.95
CA PHE A 486 -22.15 32.69 15.25
C PHE A 486 -23.60 33.15 15.50
N ASN A 487 -23.96 34.36 15.04
CA ASN A 487 -25.29 34.92 15.19
C ASN A 487 -26.15 34.70 13.92
N ALA A 488 -27.07 33.74 13.98
CA ALA A 488 -27.93 33.41 12.85
C ALA A 488 -28.89 34.57 12.49
N GLN A 489 -29.41 35.29 13.48
CA GLN A 489 -30.32 36.42 13.27
C GLN A 489 -29.65 37.59 12.52
N MET A 490 -28.37 37.85 12.77
CA MET A 490 -27.60 38.84 12.01
C MET A 490 -27.52 38.47 10.52
N SER A 491 -27.52 37.17 10.20
CA SER A 491 -27.56 36.67 8.83
C SER A 491 -28.91 36.94 8.16
N GLU A 492 -30.01 36.74 8.90
CA GLU A 492 -31.38 37.02 8.43
C GLU A 492 -31.58 38.51 8.15
N LEU A 493 -31.10 39.37 9.05
CA LEU A 493 -31.15 40.83 8.90
C LEU A 493 -30.34 41.28 7.68
N GLY A 494 -29.13 40.75 7.50
CA GLY A 494 -28.29 41.04 6.35
C GLY A 494 -28.94 40.64 5.02
N GLN A 495 -29.51 39.44 4.95
CA GLN A 495 -30.20 38.95 3.74
C GLN A 495 -31.41 39.81 3.37
N LYS A 496 -32.24 40.18 4.37
CA LYS A 496 -33.40 41.08 4.15
C LYS A 496 -32.97 42.45 3.61
N ARG A 497 -31.86 43.00 4.09
CA ARG A 497 -31.33 44.31 3.64
C ARG A 497 -30.83 44.30 2.20
N LEU A 498 -30.31 43.17 1.73
CA LEU A 498 -29.73 43.06 0.39
C LEU A 498 -30.74 42.73 -0.71
N LEU A 499 -32.02 42.43 -0.37
CA LEU A 499 -33.07 41.98 -1.32
C LEU A 499 -32.64 40.78 -2.21
N ARG A 500 -31.60 40.04 -1.80
CA ARG A 500 -31.02 38.93 -2.57
C ARG A 500 -31.85 37.67 -2.38
N GLN A 501 -32.36 37.11 -3.48
CA GLN A 501 -32.90 35.73 -3.55
C GLN A 501 -31.79 34.67 -3.63
N GLU A 502 -30.65 34.90 -2.97
CA GLU A 502 -29.52 33.97 -3.01
C GLU A 502 -29.78 32.73 -2.15
N ASN A 503 -29.10 31.65 -2.50
CA ASN A 503 -29.05 30.42 -1.72
C ASN A 503 -28.61 30.73 -0.30
N LYS A 504 -29.47 30.41 0.68
CA LYS A 504 -29.20 30.63 2.10
C LYS A 504 -27.95 29.85 2.52
N ILE A 505 -26.89 30.57 2.91
CA ILE A 505 -25.62 29.97 3.38
C ILE A 505 -25.60 29.67 4.88
N TYR A 506 -26.74 29.74 5.56
CA TYR A 506 -26.87 29.55 6.99
C TYR A 506 -28.17 28.83 7.38
N GLN A 507 -28.18 28.18 8.54
CA GLN A 507 -29.40 27.72 9.20
C GLN A 507 -29.88 28.78 10.20
N SER A 508 -31.19 29.03 10.23
CA SER A 508 -31.80 29.91 11.23
C SER A 508 -31.79 29.24 12.60
N GLY A 509 -31.92 30.02 13.68
CA GLY A 509 -32.09 29.49 15.02
C GLY A 509 -31.25 30.21 16.06
N LEU A 510 -30.29 29.47 16.65
CA LEU A 510 -29.50 29.88 17.82
C LEU A 510 -28.64 31.11 17.52
N ASN A 511 -28.53 32.00 18.51
CA ASN A 511 -27.69 33.19 18.45
C ASN A 511 -26.70 33.16 19.61
N TRP A 512 -25.41 33.18 19.29
CA TRP A 512 -24.35 33.28 20.30
C TRP A 512 -24.10 34.76 20.64
N GLU A 513 -24.06 35.06 21.94
CA GLU A 513 -23.89 36.42 22.48
C GLU A 513 -22.54 36.61 23.21
N GLU A 514 -21.81 35.52 23.46
CA GLU A 514 -20.51 35.47 24.11
C GLU A 514 -19.65 34.33 23.54
N PRO A 515 -18.32 34.34 23.76
CA PRO A 515 -17.44 33.24 23.36
C PRO A 515 -17.79 31.93 24.08
N VAL A 516 -17.55 30.81 23.40
CA VAL A 516 -17.74 29.45 23.93
C VAL A 516 -16.39 28.77 24.21
N PRO A 517 -16.36 27.72 25.05
CA PRO A 517 -15.13 26.94 25.24
C PRO A 517 -14.56 26.44 23.91
N VAL A 518 -13.24 26.57 23.74
CA VAL A 518 -12.57 26.17 22.49
C VAL A 518 -12.73 24.68 22.23
N GLY A 519 -12.99 24.31 20.99
CA GLY A 519 -13.22 22.93 20.57
C GLY A 519 -14.53 22.34 21.07
N MET A 520 -15.54 23.17 21.33
CA MET A 520 -16.91 22.72 21.63
C MET A 520 -17.55 21.99 20.43
N PHE A 521 -17.18 22.37 19.21
CA PHE A 521 -17.69 21.78 17.97
C PHE A 521 -16.68 20.85 17.29
N LYS A 522 -17.08 20.23 16.18
CA LYS A 522 -16.18 19.38 15.40
C LYS A 522 -15.08 20.20 14.74
N PRO A 523 -13.84 19.69 14.69
CA PRO A 523 -12.80 20.35 13.95
C PRO A 523 -13.05 20.24 12.44
N ASN A 524 -12.30 21.03 11.69
CA ASN A 524 -12.13 20.87 10.26
C ASN A 524 -11.37 19.57 9.94
N ARG A 525 -11.22 19.24 8.66
CA ARG A 525 -10.58 17.98 8.24
C ARG A 525 -9.09 17.94 8.57
N LEU A 526 -8.43 19.09 8.71
CA LEU A 526 -7.04 19.18 9.20
C LEU A 526 -6.95 18.96 10.72
N GLY A 527 -8.06 19.00 11.45
CA GLY A 527 -8.10 18.82 12.90
C GLY A 527 -8.07 20.13 13.69
N LEU A 528 -8.36 21.27 13.06
CA LEU A 528 -8.42 22.59 13.69
C LEU A 528 -9.84 22.95 14.10
N TYR A 529 -9.98 23.53 15.28
CA TYR A 529 -11.26 23.98 15.82
C TYR A 529 -11.45 25.48 15.64
N ASP A 530 -12.72 25.89 15.63
CA ASP A 530 -13.15 27.29 15.75
C ASP A 530 -12.58 28.21 14.65
N MET A 531 -12.24 27.66 13.48
CA MET A 531 -11.75 28.44 12.32
C MET A 531 -12.83 29.36 11.70
N SER A 532 -14.09 29.22 12.14
CA SER A 532 -15.20 30.12 11.81
C SER A 532 -15.96 30.43 13.11
N GLY A 533 -16.21 31.71 13.39
CA GLY A 533 -16.94 32.12 14.58
C GLY A 533 -16.09 32.07 15.86
N ASN A 534 -16.76 31.95 17.02
CA ASN A 534 -16.17 32.11 18.36
C ASN A 534 -15.50 33.48 18.55
N VAL A 535 -14.18 33.63 18.40
CA VAL A 535 -13.56 34.96 18.32
C VAL A 535 -12.85 35.14 16.99
N ALA A 536 -12.83 36.38 16.50
CA ALA A 536 -12.05 36.69 15.33
C ALA A 536 -10.57 36.67 15.71
N GLU A 537 -9.69 36.33 14.77
CA GLU A 537 -8.29 36.03 15.09
C GLU A 537 -7.33 36.98 14.40
N LEU A 538 -6.39 37.51 15.18
CA LEU A 538 -5.27 38.30 14.68
C LEU A 538 -4.37 37.45 13.77
N VAL A 539 -3.97 38.03 12.63
CA VAL A 539 -2.92 37.50 11.76
C VAL A 539 -1.73 38.47 11.73
N GLY A 540 -0.54 37.95 11.39
CA GLY A 540 0.69 38.72 11.38
C GLY A 540 0.82 39.73 10.23
N ASP A 541 -0.13 39.75 9.31
CA ASP A 541 -0.10 40.63 8.14
C ASP A 541 -0.72 42.00 8.45
N PRO A 542 -0.05 43.10 8.07
CA PRO A 542 -0.66 44.43 8.05
C PRO A 542 -1.87 44.49 7.14
N TRP A 543 -2.88 45.30 7.50
CA TRP A 543 -4.08 45.44 6.69
C TRP A 543 -3.82 46.20 5.38
N ASP A 544 -4.14 45.56 4.24
CA ASP A 544 -4.13 46.20 2.92
C ASP A 544 -5.28 45.74 2.01
N THR A 545 -6.02 46.74 1.48
CA THR A 545 -7.13 46.55 0.54
C THR A 545 -6.66 46.18 -0.87
N ASN A 546 -5.37 46.35 -1.17
CA ASN A 546 -4.80 45.96 -2.46
C ASN A 546 -3.89 44.73 -2.37
N ALA A 547 -3.85 44.05 -1.20
CA ALA A 547 -2.97 42.92 -0.94
C ALA A 547 -3.02 41.84 -2.04
N TYR A 548 -4.23 41.50 -2.49
CA TYR A 548 -4.45 40.40 -3.44
C TYR A 548 -4.10 40.78 -4.89
N GLN A 549 -3.89 42.06 -5.18
CA GLN A 549 -3.49 42.55 -6.51
C GLN A 549 -1.98 42.60 -6.70
N GLN A 550 -1.18 42.48 -5.63
CA GLN A 550 0.27 42.66 -5.68
C GLN A 550 1.04 41.42 -6.18
N ASP A 551 0.32 40.42 -6.73
CA ASP A 551 0.84 39.21 -7.39
C ASP A 551 2.03 38.55 -6.68
N VAL A 552 1.81 38.09 -5.45
CA VAL A 552 2.83 37.40 -4.67
C VAL A 552 2.50 35.91 -4.59
N ALA A 553 2.98 35.14 -5.58
CA ALA A 553 2.80 33.69 -5.66
C ALA A 553 3.38 32.90 -4.46
N ALA A 554 4.14 33.55 -3.58
CA ALA A 554 4.80 32.94 -2.42
C ALA A 554 4.53 33.74 -1.15
N ASN A 555 3.61 33.24 -0.32
CA ASN A 555 3.30 33.72 1.04
C ASN A 555 3.53 35.23 1.25
N PRO A 556 2.61 36.10 0.77
CA PRO A 556 2.79 37.56 0.78
C PRO A 556 2.97 38.10 2.21
N LYS A 557 4.21 38.22 2.69
CA LYS A 557 4.50 38.94 3.93
C LYS A 557 4.48 40.43 3.62
N LEU A 558 3.33 41.08 3.77
CA LEU A 558 3.22 42.52 3.56
C LEU A 558 4.09 43.25 4.58
N LYS A 559 5.10 44.01 4.11
CA LYS A 559 5.97 44.84 4.95
C LYS A 559 5.54 46.31 4.89
N LEU A 560 4.31 46.60 5.28
CA LEU A 560 3.83 47.96 5.36
C LEU A 560 3.77 48.37 6.83
N GLU A 561 4.45 49.47 7.20
CA GLU A 561 4.18 50.17 8.46
C GLU A 561 2.79 50.80 8.36
N ARG A 562 1.77 50.04 8.77
CA ARG A 562 0.38 50.49 8.86
C ARG A 562 -0.10 50.28 10.29
N SER A 563 -0.97 51.17 10.74
CA SER A 563 -1.52 51.19 12.10
C SER A 563 -2.65 50.15 12.32
N ALA A 564 -2.68 49.07 11.53
CA ALA A 564 -3.73 48.06 11.58
C ALA A 564 -3.24 46.69 11.09
N HIS A 565 -3.73 45.63 11.73
CA HIS A 565 -3.45 44.24 11.38
C HIS A 565 -4.71 43.54 10.84
N GLY A 566 -4.49 42.54 10.00
CA GLY A 566 -5.55 41.66 9.50
C GLY A 566 -6.19 40.85 10.63
N VAL A 567 -7.48 40.56 10.44
CA VAL A 567 -8.32 39.78 11.34
C VAL A 567 -9.17 38.82 10.52
N ARG A 568 -9.32 37.58 11.00
CA ARG A 568 -9.97 36.47 10.27
C ARG A 568 -10.98 35.71 11.13
N GLY A 569 -11.77 34.82 10.51
CA GLY A 569 -12.67 33.88 11.20
C GLY A 569 -14.03 34.43 11.62
N GLY A 570 -14.14 35.74 11.86
CA GLY A 570 -15.35 36.34 12.44
C GLY A 570 -15.57 35.87 13.88
N HIS A 571 -16.63 36.33 14.53
CA HIS A 571 -16.84 36.10 15.97
C HIS A 571 -18.26 35.64 16.30
N TYR A 572 -18.54 35.28 17.56
CA TYR A 572 -19.83 34.77 18.05
C TYR A 572 -21.04 35.64 17.65
N GLY A 573 -20.89 36.97 17.68
CA GLY A 573 -21.90 37.93 17.25
C GLY A 573 -21.99 38.21 15.75
N SER A 574 -21.13 37.61 14.92
CA SER A 574 -21.10 37.82 13.47
C SER A 574 -22.19 37.03 12.74
N GLY A 575 -22.69 37.56 11.63
CA GLY A 575 -23.52 36.79 10.69
C GLY A 575 -22.68 35.86 9.81
N ALA A 576 -23.32 34.88 9.17
CA ALA A 576 -22.66 33.85 8.36
C ALA A 576 -21.74 34.41 7.26
N SER A 577 -22.09 35.54 6.64
CA SER A 577 -21.25 36.17 5.62
C SER A 577 -19.89 36.66 6.16
N HIS A 578 -19.77 36.87 7.47
CA HIS A 578 -18.58 37.41 8.13
C HIS A 578 -17.68 36.34 8.77
N ILE A 579 -18.13 35.08 8.81
CA ILE A 579 -17.37 33.94 9.37
C ILE A 579 -16.85 32.99 8.29
N ARG A 580 -16.95 33.35 7.02
CA ARG A 580 -16.39 32.56 5.90
C ARG A 580 -14.87 32.59 5.96
N CYS A 581 -14.22 31.50 5.54
CA CYS A 581 -12.75 31.44 5.49
C CYS A 581 -12.14 32.55 4.63
N SER A 582 -12.84 33.00 3.58
CA SER A 582 -12.38 34.11 2.72
C SER A 582 -12.58 35.49 3.33
N LYS A 583 -13.42 35.68 4.35
CA LYS A 583 -13.77 37.03 4.82
C LYS A 583 -12.64 37.69 5.60
N ARG A 584 -12.19 38.84 5.13
CA ARG A 584 -11.13 39.65 5.74
C ARG A 584 -11.73 40.79 6.58
N SER A 585 -11.06 41.15 7.67
CA SER A 585 -11.33 42.34 8.51
C SER A 585 -10.02 42.87 9.07
N PHE A 586 -10.05 43.96 9.83
CA PHE A 586 -8.89 44.51 10.51
C PHE A 586 -9.20 45.02 11.92
N MET A 587 -8.15 45.28 12.68
CA MET A 587 -8.16 46.00 13.96
C MET A 587 -7.01 46.99 13.97
N MET A 588 -7.21 48.19 14.52
CA MET A 588 -6.11 49.15 14.67
C MET A 588 -5.17 48.73 15.81
N ASP A 589 -3.87 49.05 15.73
CA ASP A 589 -2.85 48.47 16.62
C ASP A 589 -3.00 48.81 18.11
N GLN A 590 -3.63 49.95 18.40
CA GLN A 590 -3.89 50.40 19.77
C GLN A 590 -5.29 50.03 20.27
N GLU A 591 -6.11 49.39 19.43
CA GLU A 591 -7.44 48.95 19.83
C GLU A 591 -7.38 47.62 20.60
N ILE A 592 -8.38 47.44 21.45
CA ILE A 592 -8.72 46.16 22.07
C ILE A 592 -10.18 45.88 21.75
N ASP A 593 -10.52 44.62 21.48
CA ASP A 593 -11.88 44.22 21.18
C ASP A 593 -12.24 42.90 21.88
N ARG A 594 -13.37 42.90 22.59
CA ARG A 594 -13.91 41.72 23.30
C ARG A 594 -14.35 40.57 22.38
N ARG A 595 -14.18 40.73 21.07
CA ARG A 595 -14.53 39.78 20.03
C ARG A 595 -13.30 39.26 19.28
N ILE A 596 -12.11 39.75 19.61
CA ILE A 596 -10.86 39.42 18.92
C ILE A 596 -9.91 38.73 19.89
N GLY A 597 -9.46 37.54 19.49
CA GLY A 597 -8.40 36.76 20.10
C GLY A 597 -7.35 36.39 19.07
N PHE A 598 -6.66 35.26 19.24
CA PHE A 598 -5.62 34.83 18.31
C PHE A 598 -5.30 33.33 18.45
N ARG A 599 -4.58 32.82 17.46
CA ARG A 599 -3.89 31.53 17.50
C ARG A 599 -2.43 31.68 17.08
N VAL A 600 -1.63 30.65 17.34
CA VAL A 600 -0.17 30.70 17.18
C VAL A 600 0.29 29.71 16.10
N VAL A 601 1.34 30.07 15.38
CA VAL A 601 2.07 29.19 14.46
C VAL A 601 3.47 28.91 15.01
N LYS A 602 3.92 27.66 14.87
CA LYS A 602 5.29 27.22 15.10
C LYS A 602 5.95 26.91 13.75
N GLU A 603 7.16 27.43 13.54
CA GLU A 603 7.95 27.11 12.34
C GLU A 603 8.57 25.71 12.44
N ILE A 604 8.72 25.05 11.30
CA ILE A 604 9.45 23.78 11.20
C ILE A 604 10.94 24.07 11.05
N THR A 605 11.73 23.55 11.97
CA THR A 605 13.20 23.66 11.95
C THR A 605 13.82 22.32 11.56
N GLU A 606 15.06 22.32 11.08
CA GLU A 606 15.81 21.06 10.90
C GLU A 606 15.98 20.28 12.21
N SER A 607 15.89 20.97 13.35
CA SER A 607 15.94 20.32 14.66
C SER A 607 14.73 19.43 14.94
N ASP A 608 13.55 19.81 14.42
CA ASP A 608 12.33 19.00 14.47
C ASP A 608 12.45 17.73 13.61
N LEU A 609 13.43 17.71 12.70
CA LEU A 609 13.74 16.62 11.79
C LEU A 609 15.01 15.86 12.18
N LYS A 610 15.56 16.07 13.39
CA LYS A 610 16.81 15.41 13.83
C LYS A 610 16.73 13.89 13.81
N ASP A 611 15.53 13.32 13.86
CA ASP A 611 15.29 11.87 13.75
C ASP A 611 15.26 11.35 12.30
N VAL A 612 15.47 12.20 11.29
CA VAL A 612 15.62 11.78 9.87
C VAL A 612 16.78 10.79 9.69
N LYS A 613 17.84 10.89 10.50
CA LYS A 613 18.97 9.94 10.45
C LYS A 613 18.57 8.49 10.79
N ARG A 614 17.45 8.26 11.48
CA ARG A 614 16.96 6.89 11.77
C ARG A 614 16.42 6.17 10.54
N PHE A 615 16.11 6.90 9.46
CA PHE A 615 15.57 6.36 8.21
C PHE A 615 16.62 6.17 7.12
N GLN A 616 17.84 6.66 7.34
CA GLN A 616 19.01 6.31 6.53
C GLN A 616 19.46 4.90 6.94
N LEU A 617 18.71 3.90 6.52
CA LEU A 617 19.15 2.50 6.54
C LEU A 617 20.33 2.39 5.56
N GLU A 618 21.47 1.87 6.03
CA GLU A 618 22.62 1.48 5.20
C GLU A 618 22.28 0.33 4.26
#